data_AF-A0A9W3SZL2-F1
#
_entry.id   AF-A0A9W3SZL2-F1
#
_cell.length_a   1.000
_cell.length_b   1.000
_cell.length_c   1.000
_cell.angle_alpha   90.00
_cell.angle_beta   90.00
_cell.angle_gamma   90.00
#
_symmetry.space_group_name_H-M   'P 1'
#
loop_
_entity.id
_entity.type
_entity.pdbx_description
1 polymer ?
#
loop_
_entity_poly.entity_id
_entity_poly.type
_entity_poly.pdbx_seq_one_letter_code
_entity_poly.pdbx_strand_id
1 'polypeptide(L)'
;MEQDFENQVKQFIELMNTSNPEKVLSDCIEATTPHWKDLSSISMAKEHGGLPDPVINVLIHYVMLTTEVYTLNRLFSDISIDWSRKGVKTVEEAIALSKQENTKYKKWYEQHYEDAEVGVVLRGAIKRGMTDKQLGQIARLFLK
;
A
#
# COMPACT_ATOMS: atom_id res chain seq x y z
N MET A 1 -9.61 16.67 -20.79
CA MET A 1 -8.75 16.09 -19.73
C MET A 1 -9.54 15.93 -18.43
N GLU A 2 -10.14 16.99 -17.88
CA GLU A 2 -10.91 16.89 -16.62
C GLU A 2 -12.17 15.99 -16.73
N GLN A 3 -12.95 16.14 -17.81
CA GLN A 3 -14.13 15.30 -18.07
C GLN A 3 -13.81 13.81 -18.25
N ASP A 4 -12.59 13.48 -18.72
CA ASP A 4 -12.15 12.10 -18.95
C ASP A 4 -11.75 11.44 -17.62
N PHE A 5 -11.03 12.17 -16.77
CA PHE A 5 -10.68 11.71 -15.43
C PHE A 5 -11.91 11.45 -14.55
N GLU A 6 -12.89 12.37 -14.54
CA GLU A 6 -14.15 12.17 -13.79
C GLU A 6 -14.91 10.93 -14.27
N ASN A 7 -14.90 10.67 -15.58
CA ASN A 7 -15.52 9.47 -16.14
C ASN A 7 -14.79 8.19 -15.72
N GLN A 8 -13.45 8.20 -15.71
CA GLN A 8 -12.63 7.08 -15.23
C GLN A 8 -12.87 6.80 -13.73
N VAL A 9 -12.96 7.84 -12.90
CA VAL A 9 -13.27 7.69 -11.47
C VAL A 9 -14.64 7.06 -11.28
N LYS A 10 -15.64 7.51 -12.03
CA LYS A 10 -16.99 6.94 -11.95
C LYS A 10 -17.02 5.46 -12.37
N GLN A 11 -16.34 5.11 -13.46
CA GLN A 11 -16.22 3.72 -13.91
C GLN A 11 -15.51 2.85 -12.88
N PHE A 12 -14.44 3.37 -12.26
CA PHE A 12 -13.75 2.68 -11.18
C PHE A 12 -14.68 2.44 -9.99
N ILE A 13 -15.43 3.45 -9.56
CA ILE A 13 -16.39 3.32 -8.46
C ILE A 13 -17.46 2.26 -8.77
N GLU A 14 -18.02 2.28 -9.97
CA GLU A 14 -19.01 1.30 -10.41
C GLU A 14 -18.44 -0.13 -10.44
N LEU A 15 -17.21 -0.29 -10.94
CA LEU A 15 -16.51 -1.57 -10.94
C LEU A 15 -16.30 -2.08 -9.50
N MET A 16 -15.85 -1.22 -8.58
CA MET A 16 -15.63 -1.60 -7.19
C MET A 16 -16.94 -1.96 -6.49
N ASN A 17 -18.05 -1.31 -6.82
CA ASN A 17 -19.35 -1.62 -6.23
C ASN A 17 -19.96 -2.94 -6.73
N THR A 18 -19.58 -3.40 -7.92
CA THR A 18 -20.21 -4.55 -8.58
C THR A 18 -19.35 -5.82 -8.58
N SER A 19 -18.05 -5.69 -8.29
CA SER A 19 -17.11 -6.81 -8.26
C SER A 19 -17.09 -7.51 -6.90
N ASN A 20 -16.67 -8.79 -6.90
CA ASN A 20 -16.30 -9.48 -5.67
C ASN A 20 -14.78 -9.39 -5.41
N PRO A 21 -14.32 -9.35 -4.15
CA PRO A 21 -12.90 -9.20 -3.78
C PRO A 21 -11.96 -10.24 -4.38
N GLU A 22 -12.41 -11.49 -4.47
CA GLU A 22 -11.63 -12.59 -5.00
C GLU A 22 -11.33 -12.39 -6.49
N LYS A 23 -12.33 -11.93 -7.25
CA LYS A 23 -12.20 -11.57 -8.66
C LYS A 23 -11.31 -10.35 -8.86
N VAL A 24 -11.49 -9.31 -8.05
CA VAL A 24 -10.63 -8.11 -8.09
C VAL A 24 -9.17 -8.49 -7.88
N LEU A 25 -8.88 -9.35 -6.89
CA LEU A 25 -7.53 -9.82 -6.66
C LEU A 25 -7.00 -10.63 -7.84
N SER A 26 -7.78 -11.58 -8.36
CA SER A 26 -7.44 -12.37 -9.56
C SER A 26 -7.08 -11.49 -10.75
N ASP A 27 -7.86 -10.44 -11.00
CA ASP A 27 -7.64 -9.50 -12.09
C ASP A 27 -6.37 -8.66 -11.86
N CYS A 28 -6.07 -8.27 -10.61
CA CYS A 28 -4.85 -7.55 -10.27
C CYS A 28 -3.57 -8.38 -10.47
N ILE A 29 -3.63 -9.68 -10.22
CA ILE A 29 -2.43 -10.57 -10.27
C ILE A 29 -2.37 -11.41 -11.54
N GLU A 30 -3.31 -11.23 -12.48
CA GLU A 30 -3.44 -12.00 -13.72
C GLU A 30 -3.46 -13.53 -13.51
N ALA A 31 -4.03 -13.99 -12.39
CA ALA A 31 -4.10 -15.41 -12.04
C ALA A 31 -5.55 -15.91 -11.99
N THR A 32 -5.74 -17.13 -12.49
CA THR A 32 -7.05 -17.81 -12.47
C THR A 32 -7.62 -17.95 -11.07
N THR A 33 -6.77 -18.17 -10.07
CA THR A 33 -7.18 -18.34 -8.67
C THR A 33 -6.14 -17.72 -7.72
N PRO A 34 -6.55 -16.86 -6.77
CA PRO A 34 -5.63 -16.34 -5.75
C PRO A 34 -5.14 -17.42 -4.80
N HIS A 35 -4.00 -17.19 -4.16
CA HIS A 35 -3.47 -18.13 -3.19
C HIS A 35 -4.35 -18.18 -1.93
N TRP A 36 -4.44 -19.35 -1.27
CA TRP A 36 -5.38 -19.57 -0.15
C TRP A 36 -5.19 -18.60 1.03
N LYS A 37 -3.96 -18.12 1.26
CA LYS A 37 -3.66 -17.10 2.28
C LYS A 37 -4.31 -15.76 1.97
N ASP A 38 -4.37 -15.39 0.70
CA ASP A 38 -5.02 -14.15 0.28
C ASP A 38 -6.54 -14.28 0.44
N LEU A 39 -7.10 -15.43 0.04
CA LEU A 39 -8.51 -15.74 0.26
C LEU A 39 -8.89 -15.71 1.75
N SER A 40 -8.04 -16.27 2.61
CA SER A 40 -8.23 -16.20 4.06
C SER A 40 -8.17 -14.75 4.57
N SER A 41 -7.26 -13.93 4.06
CA SER A 41 -7.17 -12.52 4.44
C SER A 41 -8.42 -11.73 4.04
N ILE A 42 -8.95 -11.99 2.84
CA ILE A 42 -10.22 -11.41 2.36
C ILE A 42 -11.37 -11.83 3.27
N SER A 43 -11.52 -13.13 3.57
CA SER A 43 -12.56 -13.65 4.47
C SER A 43 -12.47 -13.01 5.86
N MET A 44 -11.27 -12.85 6.42
CA MET A 44 -11.07 -12.17 7.71
C MET A 44 -11.53 -10.70 7.66
N ALA A 45 -11.24 -9.98 6.58
CA ALA A 45 -11.70 -8.60 6.40
C ALA A 45 -13.24 -8.50 6.29
N LYS A 46 -13.88 -9.47 5.63
CA LYS A 46 -15.35 -9.58 5.54
C LYS A 46 -15.96 -9.92 6.90
N GLU A 47 -15.59 -11.05 7.47
CA GLU A 47 -16.27 -11.69 8.60
C GLU A 47 -15.94 -11.02 9.93
N HIS A 48 -14.68 -10.68 10.16
CA HIS A 48 -14.24 -10.10 11.44
C HIS A 48 -14.12 -8.59 11.34
N GLY A 49 -13.69 -8.08 10.19
CA GLY A 49 -13.65 -6.64 9.93
C GLY A 49 -15.02 -6.03 9.65
N GLY A 50 -16.00 -6.81 9.20
CA GLY A 50 -17.33 -6.29 8.82
C GLY A 50 -17.25 -5.26 7.70
N LEU A 51 -16.20 -5.36 6.85
CA LEU A 51 -16.02 -4.48 5.71
C LEU A 51 -16.87 -4.97 4.54
N PRO A 52 -17.63 -4.09 3.88
CA PRO A 52 -18.35 -4.44 2.67
C PRO A 52 -17.39 -4.82 1.53
N ASP A 53 -17.81 -5.74 0.66
CA ASP A 53 -17.06 -6.16 -0.53
C ASP A 53 -16.54 -4.96 -1.36
N PRO A 54 -17.32 -3.90 -1.64
CA PRO A 54 -16.82 -2.73 -2.37
C PRO A 54 -15.65 -2.01 -1.69
N VAL A 55 -15.64 -1.96 -0.35
CA VAL A 55 -14.55 -1.34 0.43
C VAL A 55 -13.30 -2.21 0.35
N ILE A 56 -13.46 -3.53 0.46
CA ILE A 56 -12.36 -4.49 0.33
C ILE A 56 -11.75 -4.42 -1.08
N ASN A 57 -12.58 -4.27 -2.12
CA ASN A 57 -12.11 -4.14 -3.51
C ASN A 57 -11.16 -2.96 -3.67
N VAL A 58 -11.51 -1.78 -3.11
CA VAL A 58 -10.63 -0.60 -3.12
C VAL A 58 -9.33 -0.87 -2.36
N LEU A 59 -9.41 -1.56 -1.23
CA LEU A 59 -8.22 -1.89 -0.43
C LEU A 59 -7.27 -2.83 -1.18
N ILE A 60 -7.79 -3.84 -1.87
CA ILE A 60 -6.99 -4.75 -2.72
C ILE A 60 -6.27 -3.94 -3.78
N HIS A 61 -7.00 -3.12 -4.56
CA HIS A 61 -6.41 -2.27 -5.59
C HIS A 61 -5.30 -1.37 -5.02
N TYR A 62 -5.56 -0.72 -3.89
CA TYR A 62 -4.58 0.15 -3.25
C TYR A 62 -3.30 -0.62 -2.85
N VAL A 63 -3.44 -1.77 -2.19
CA VAL A 63 -2.29 -2.57 -1.74
C VAL A 63 -1.48 -3.09 -2.92
N MET A 64 -2.13 -3.61 -3.96
CA MET A 64 -1.47 -4.13 -5.16
C MET A 64 -0.68 -3.03 -5.88
N LEU A 65 -1.29 -1.84 -6.06
CA LEU A 65 -0.62 -0.70 -6.68
C LEU A 65 0.53 -0.13 -5.83
N THR A 66 0.41 -0.17 -4.50
CA THR A 66 1.40 0.44 -3.60
C THR A 66 2.63 -0.44 -3.40
N THR A 67 2.45 -1.76 -3.45
CA THR A 67 3.49 -2.72 -3.04
C THR A 67 4.11 -3.47 -4.19
N GLU A 68 3.50 -3.47 -5.38
CA GLU A 68 3.95 -4.17 -6.58
C GLU A 68 4.18 -5.68 -6.36
N VAL A 69 3.53 -6.27 -5.34
CA VAL A 69 3.57 -7.72 -5.09
C VAL A 69 2.26 -8.40 -5.45
N TYR A 70 2.32 -9.68 -5.81
CA TYR A 70 1.17 -10.49 -6.21
C TYR A 70 0.42 -11.17 -5.04
N THR A 71 0.59 -10.69 -3.81
CA THR A 71 -0.02 -11.30 -2.61
C THR A 71 -0.51 -10.23 -1.64
N LEU A 72 -1.59 -10.51 -0.93
CA LEU A 72 -2.06 -9.67 0.16
C LEU A 72 -1.12 -9.84 1.35
N ASN A 73 -0.33 -8.82 1.58
CA ASN A 73 0.66 -8.81 2.65
C ASN A 73 0.07 -8.22 3.94
N ARG A 74 0.95 -8.02 4.93
CA ARG A 74 0.58 -7.47 6.23
C ARG A 74 -0.11 -6.08 6.13
N LEU A 75 0.25 -5.26 5.14
CA LEU A 75 -0.36 -3.94 4.94
C LEU A 75 -1.87 -4.03 4.74
N PHE A 76 -2.33 -5.01 3.96
CA PHE A 76 -3.76 -5.27 3.75
C PHE A 76 -4.46 -5.56 5.09
N SER A 77 -3.86 -6.43 5.90
CA SER A 77 -4.41 -6.80 7.20
C SER A 77 -4.47 -5.61 8.16
N ASP A 78 -3.38 -4.85 8.27
CA ASP A 78 -3.29 -3.71 9.19
C ASP A 78 -4.28 -2.60 8.80
N ILE A 79 -4.44 -2.30 7.50
CA ILE A 79 -5.38 -1.29 7.02
C ILE A 79 -6.83 -1.77 7.17
N SER A 80 -7.13 -3.05 6.89
CA SER A 80 -8.50 -3.57 7.04
C SER A 80 -9.00 -3.45 8.50
N ILE A 81 -8.14 -3.69 9.48
CA ILE A 81 -8.45 -3.50 10.90
C ILE A 81 -8.73 -2.02 11.20
N ASP A 82 -7.92 -1.11 10.67
CA ASP A 82 -8.10 0.33 10.90
C ASP A 82 -9.39 0.85 10.24
N TRP A 83 -9.67 0.43 9.01
CA TRP A 83 -10.91 0.80 8.30
C TRP A 83 -12.15 0.22 8.97
N SER A 84 -12.06 -1.00 9.52
CA SER A 84 -13.13 -1.59 10.32
C SER A 84 -13.46 -0.73 11.54
N ARG A 85 -12.44 -0.30 12.29
CA ARG A 85 -12.59 0.58 13.46
C ARG A 85 -13.14 1.96 13.10
N LYS A 86 -12.78 2.48 11.93
CA LYS A 86 -13.29 3.74 11.39
C LYS A 86 -14.71 3.63 10.82
N GLY A 87 -15.24 2.40 10.70
CA GLY A 87 -16.58 2.17 10.19
C GLY A 87 -16.74 2.52 8.72
N VAL A 88 -15.71 2.30 7.90
CA VAL A 88 -15.75 2.58 6.45
C VAL A 88 -16.77 1.68 5.77
N LYS A 89 -17.68 2.27 4.98
CA LYS A 89 -18.77 1.53 4.31
C LYS A 89 -18.88 1.79 2.81
N THR A 90 -18.31 2.88 2.29
CA THR A 90 -18.44 3.21 0.86
C THR A 90 -17.10 3.21 0.13
N VAL A 91 -17.19 3.07 -1.20
CA VAL A 91 -16.04 3.13 -2.10
C VAL A 91 -15.36 4.50 -2.03
N GLU A 92 -16.14 5.57 -1.93
CA GLU A 92 -15.65 6.95 -1.85
C GLU A 92 -14.86 7.21 -0.57
N GLU A 93 -15.36 6.72 0.57
CA GLU A 93 -14.66 6.77 1.85
C GLU A 93 -13.34 5.99 1.79
N ALA A 94 -13.37 4.79 1.21
CA ALA A 94 -12.20 3.96 1.00
C ALA A 94 -11.16 4.65 0.10
N ILE A 95 -11.58 5.27 -1.02
CA ILE A 95 -10.69 6.03 -1.91
C ILE A 95 -10.06 7.21 -1.17
N ALA A 96 -10.85 7.95 -0.39
CA ALA A 96 -10.35 9.09 0.39
C ALA A 96 -9.29 8.65 1.40
N LEU A 97 -9.53 7.54 2.11
CA LEU A 97 -8.57 6.98 3.06
C LEU A 97 -7.33 6.42 2.37
N SER A 98 -7.45 5.73 1.24
CA SER A 98 -6.29 5.24 0.46
C SER A 98 -5.37 6.39 0.05
N LYS A 99 -5.90 7.55 -0.35
CA LYS A 99 -5.09 8.75 -0.64
C LYS A 99 -4.33 9.25 0.60
N GLN A 100 -4.98 9.23 1.76
CA GLN A 100 -4.37 9.60 3.02
C GLN A 100 -3.26 8.61 3.41
N GLU A 101 -3.52 7.31 3.29
CA GLU A 101 -2.54 6.25 3.58
C GLU A 101 -1.34 6.33 2.64
N ASN A 102 -1.55 6.55 1.34
CA ASN A 102 -0.45 6.72 0.39
C ASN A 102 0.45 7.91 0.76
N THR A 103 -0.16 9.01 1.20
CA THR A 103 0.59 10.19 1.65
C THR A 103 1.44 9.88 2.89
N LYS A 104 0.92 9.09 3.84
CA LYS A 104 1.67 8.64 5.02
C LYS A 104 2.78 7.66 4.63
N TYR A 105 2.47 6.67 3.80
CA TYR A 105 3.43 5.67 3.34
C TYR A 105 4.58 6.32 2.57
N LYS A 106 4.29 7.22 1.64
CA LYS A 106 5.31 7.99 0.92
C LYS A 106 6.21 8.77 1.88
N LYS A 107 5.64 9.48 2.86
CA LYS A 107 6.42 10.20 3.88
C LYS A 107 7.28 9.25 4.73
N TRP A 108 6.73 8.12 5.15
CA TRP A 108 7.48 7.13 5.93
C TRP A 108 8.62 6.53 5.09
N TYR A 109 8.36 6.20 3.84
CA TYR A 109 9.34 5.66 2.91
C TYR A 109 10.46 6.68 2.62
N GLU A 110 10.12 7.93 2.31
CA GLU A 110 11.11 9.01 2.14
C GLU A 110 11.97 9.15 3.39
N GLN A 111 11.36 9.18 4.58
CA GLN A 111 12.09 9.30 5.85
C GLN A 111 13.00 8.10 6.16
N HIS A 112 12.58 6.86 5.89
CA HIS A 112 13.28 5.66 6.36
C HIS A 112 14.11 4.96 5.28
N TYR A 113 13.81 5.19 4.00
CA TYR A 113 14.58 4.65 2.88
C TYR A 113 15.81 5.52 2.57
N GLU A 114 15.72 6.85 2.71
CA GLU A 114 16.89 7.73 2.69
C GLU A 114 17.87 7.34 3.83
N ASP A 115 17.36 7.11 5.03
CA ASP A 115 18.17 6.62 6.16
C ASP A 115 18.82 5.24 5.90
N ALA A 116 18.11 4.35 5.20
CA ALA A 116 18.63 3.05 4.81
C ALA A 116 19.75 3.15 3.75
N GLU A 117 19.63 4.09 2.79
CA GLU A 117 20.63 4.39 1.77
C GLU A 117 21.88 5.00 2.41
N VAL A 118 21.72 5.93 3.34
CA VAL A 118 22.79 6.45 4.20
C VAL A 118 23.47 5.30 4.96
N GLY A 119 22.68 4.37 5.52
CA GLY A 119 23.19 3.17 6.18
C GLY A 119 24.02 2.27 5.25
N VAL A 120 23.61 2.07 3.99
CA VAL A 120 24.37 1.29 2.99
C VAL A 120 25.67 2.00 2.62
N VAL A 121 25.62 3.30 2.37
CA VAL A 121 26.80 4.12 2.04
C VAL A 121 27.81 4.12 3.19
N LEU A 122 27.36 4.33 4.42
CA LEU A 122 28.21 4.30 5.61
C LEU A 122 28.84 2.90 5.83
N ARG A 123 28.06 1.82 5.67
CA ARG A 123 28.58 0.44 5.73
C ARG A 123 29.65 0.18 4.66
N GLY A 124 29.46 0.68 3.43
CA GLY A 124 30.45 0.59 2.36
C GLY A 124 31.72 1.39 2.64
N ALA A 125 31.58 2.57 3.22
CA ALA A 125 32.69 3.43 3.63
C ALA A 125 33.54 2.83 4.76
N ILE A 126 32.90 2.21 5.76
CA ILE A 126 33.57 1.47 6.84
C ILE A 126 34.40 0.31 6.27
N LYS A 127 33.84 -0.48 5.34
CA LYS A 127 34.58 -1.57 4.66
C LYS A 127 35.81 -1.10 3.88
N ARG A 128 35.85 0.17 3.49
CA ARG A 128 36.99 0.81 2.79
C ARG A 128 37.99 1.46 3.76
N GLY A 129 37.81 1.29 5.07
CA GLY A 129 38.73 1.81 6.09
C GLY A 129 38.65 3.32 6.31
N MET A 130 37.51 3.95 6.01
CA MET A 130 37.34 5.38 6.28
C MET A 130 37.37 5.68 7.78
N THR A 131 37.98 6.81 8.14
CA THR A 131 38.05 7.30 9.52
C THR A 131 36.74 7.97 9.95
N ASP A 132 36.49 8.04 11.26
CA ASP A 132 35.28 8.66 11.82
C ASP A 132 35.08 10.12 11.38
N LYS A 133 36.17 10.86 11.17
CA LYS A 133 36.13 12.24 10.65
C LYS A 133 35.59 12.28 9.21
N GLN A 134 35.99 11.34 8.36
CA GLN A 134 35.52 11.22 6.99
C GLN A 134 34.07 10.72 6.93
N LEU A 135 33.71 9.73 7.77
CA LEU A 135 32.34 9.25 7.90
C LEU A 135 31.39 10.38 8.34
N GLY A 136 31.80 11.21 9.30
CA GLY A 136 31.02 12.37 9.74
C GLY A 136 30.84 13.44 8.67
N GLN A 137 31.81 13.61 7.74
CA GLN A 137 31.65 14.52 6.60
C GLN A 137 30.66 13.98 5.57
N ILE A 138 30.72 12.68 5.28
CA ILE A 138 29.78 11.99 4.38
C ILE A 138 28.36 12.06 4.93
N ALA A 139 28.15 11.70 6.20
CA ALA A 139 26.83 11.77 6.84
C ALA A 139 26.20 13.17 6.75
N ARG A 140 26.99 14.23 6.91
CA ARG A 140 26.53 15.62 6.79
C ARG A 140 26.15 16.05 5.36
N LEU A 141 26.61 15.34 4.33
CA LEU A 141 26.21 15.62 2.94
C LEU A 141 24.82 15.05 2.62
N PHE A 142 24.38 14.02 3.33
CA PHE A 142 23.07 13.38 3.15
C PHE A 142 21.96 13.98 4.03
N LEU A 143 22.31 14.86 4.99
CA LEU A 143 21.37 15.49 5.93
C LEU A 143 20.97 16.93 5.51
N LYS A 144 21.13 17.28 4.23
CA LYS A 144 20.78 18.60 3.65
C LYS A 144 19.82 18.43 2.50
#